data_AF-A0A7Y0EVK9-F1
#
_entry.id   AF-A0A7Y0EVK9-F1
#
_cell.length_a   1.000
_cell.length_b   1.000
_cell.length_c   1.000
_cell.angle_alpha   90.00
_cell.angle_beta   90.00
_cell.angle_gamma   90.00
#
_symmetry.space_group_name_H-M   'P 1'
#
loop_
_entity.id
_entity.type
_entity.pdbx_description
1 polymer ?
#
loop_
_entity_poly.entity_id
_entity_poly.type
_entity_poly.pdbx_seq_one_letter_code
_entity_poly.pdbx_strand_id
1 'polypeptide(L)'
;MSDARHPQAYARGILTDDARFHTDGDGRTTATLTVNAGTLDTPLIIRVHAAGDHAAYLREQGALQGRRLIVHGIIHKEEHADEAYILADEMALHTSVKDTLP
;
A
#
# COMPACT_ATOMS: atom_id res chain seq x y z
N MET A 1 -21.09 -7.08 -23.63
CA MET A 1 -20.92 -7.15 -22.16
C MET A 1 -19.46 -6.88 -21.88
N SER A 2 -19.15 -5.69 -21.34
CA SER A 2 -17.79 -5.30 -20.96
C SER A 2 -17.51 -5.89 -19.59
N ASP A 3 -17.00 -7.12 -19.53
CA ASP A 3 -16.31 -7.61 -18.34
C ASP A 3 -15.03 -6.76 -18.22
N ALA A 4 -15.14 -5.59 -17.60
CA ALA A 4 -13.99 -4.80 -17.20
C ALA A 4 -13.24 -5.63 -16.15
N ARG A 5 -12.34 -6.49 -16.62
CA ARG A 5 -11.39 -7.21 -15.79
C ARG A 5 -10.46 -6.15 -15.23
N HIS A 6 -10.81 -5.60 -14.09
CA HIS A 6 -9.91 -4.77 -13.30
C HIS A 6 -8.71 -5.65 -12.93
N PRO A 7 -7.51 -5.38 -13.48
CA PRO A 7 -6.36 -6.23 -13.24
C PRO A 7 -6.02 -6.20 -11.75
N GLN A 8 -5.89 -7.38 -11.14
CA GLN A 8 -5.55 -7.50 -9.73
C GLN A 8 -4.04 -7.62 -9.55
N ALA A 9 -3.55 -7.13 -8.42
CA ALA A 9 -2.16 -7.23 -8.02
C ALA A 9 -2.04 -7.72 -6.59
N TYR A 10 -1.07 -8.61 -6.37
CA TYR A 10 -0.58 -8.97 -5.05
C TYR A 10 0.87 -8.53 -4.95
N ALA A 11 1.21 -7.75 -3.94
CA ALA A 11 2.58 -7.31 -3.69
C ALA A 11 2.97 -7.52 -2.24
N ARG A 12 4.20 -8.00 -2.04
CA ARG A 12 4.87 -8.06 -0.75
C ARG A 12 6.14 -7.25 -0.86
N GLY A 13 6.38 -6.37 0.10
CA GLY A 13 7.54 -5.50 0.05
C GLY A 13 7.84 -4.78 1.34
N ILE A 14 8.67 -3.76 1.23
CA ILE A 14 9.12 -2.90 2.33
C ILE A 14 8.71 -1.46 2.01
N LEU A 15 8.17 -0.75 2.99
CA LEU A 15 7.90 0.68 2.87
C LEU A 15 9.21 1.45 2.69
N THR A 16 9.33 2.20 1.59
CA THR A 16 10.52 3.04 1.33
C THR A 16 10.48 4.35 2.09
N ASP A 17 9.28 4.79 2.49
CA ASP A 17 8.97 6.01 3.20
C ASP A 17 7.82 5.76 4.19
N ASP A 18 7.63 6.67 5.15
CA ASP A 18 6.43 6.67 6.00
C ASP A 18 5.17 6.85 5.15
N ALA A 19 4.09 6.17 5.52
CA ALA A 19 2.81 6.33 4.85
C ALA A 19 2.31 7.78 5.00
N ARG A 20 1.85 8.35 3.88
CA ARG A 20 1.30 9.70 3.85
C ARG A 20 -0.20 9.61 3.95
N PHE A 21 -0.78 10.34 4.89
CA PHE A 21 -2.21 10.31 5.11
C PHE A 21 -2.85 11.64 4.72
N HIS A 22 -4.02 11.56 4.11
CA HIS A 22 -4.86 12.69 3.78
C HIS A 22 -6.29 12.42 4.26
N THR A 23 -6.90 13.40 4.91
CA THR A 23 -8.31 13.35 5.28
C THR A 23 -9.02 14.46 4.52
N ASP A 24 -10.01 14.11 3.71
CA ASP A 24 -10.77 15.07 2.93
C ASP A 24 -11.82 15.80 3.79
N GLY A 25 -12.54 16.75 3.17
CA GLY A 25 -13.58 17.53 3.83
C GLY A 25 -14.80 16.72 4.30
N ASP A 26 -14.96 15.50 3.77
CA ASP A 26 -16.03 14.56 4.16
C ASP A 26 -15.58 13.60 5.27
N GLY A 27 -14.37 13.79 5.81
CA GLY A 27 -13.78 12.98 6.86
C GLY A 27 -13.25 11.63 6.37
N ARG A 28 -13.21 11.39 5.06
CA ARG A 28 -12.65 10.15 4.51
C ARG A 28 -11.14 10.25 4.56
N THR A 29 -10.52 9.27 5.19
CA THR A 29 -9.07 9.15 5.25
C THR A 29 -8.56 8.24 4.16
N THR A 30 -7.53 8.69 3.46
CA THR A 30 -6.72 7.91 2.54
C THR A 30 -5.27 7.86 3.02
N ALA A 31 -4.56 6.81 2.64
CA ALA A 31 -3.15 6.62 2.89
C ALA A 31 -2.45 6.22 1.57
N THR A 32 -1.37 6.93 1.24
CA THR A 32 -0.48 6.60 0.14
C THR A 32 0.79 5.97 0.70
N LEU A 33 1.15 4.80 0.16
CA LEU A 33 2.35 4.07 0.51
C LEU A 33 3.24 3.90 -0.72
N THR A 34 4.55 3.97 -0.51
CA THR A 34 5.56 3.61 -1.51
C THR A 34 6.25 2.33 -1.05
N VAL A 35 6.16 1.29 -1.88
CA VAL A 35 6.61 -0.06 -1.53
C VAL A 35 7.70 -0.49 -2.51
N ASN A 36 8.85 -0.93 -2.01
CA ASN A 36 9.79 -1.70 -2.81
C ASN A 36 9.43 -3.19 -2.68
N ALA A 37 8.96 -3.78 -3.78
CA ALA A 37 8.66 -5.20 -3.91
C ALA A 37 9.74 -5.97 -4.71
N GLY A 38 10.81 -5.28 -5.11
CA GLY A 38 11.94 -5.85 -5.86
C GLY A 38 13.10 -6.23 -4.96
N THR A 39 14.26 -6.47 -5.59
CA THR A 39 15.51 -6.72 -4.88
C THR A 39 16.26 -5.41 -4.63
N LEU A 40 17.38 -5.49 -3.90
CA LEU A 40 18.27 -4.33 -3.70
C LEU A 40 18.85 -3.83 -5.04
N ASP A 41 19.26 -4.76 -5.91
CA ASP A 41 19.91 -4.46 -7.19
C ASP A 41 18.93 -4.19 -8.33
N THR A 42 17.67 -4.59 -8.17
CA THR A 42 16.60 -4.38 -9.15
C THR A 42 15.33 -3.99 -8.41
N PRO A 43 15.22 -2.72 -7.97
CA PRO A 43 14.08 -2.25 -7.21
C PRO A 43 12.82 -2.25 -8.09
N LEU A 44 11.70 -2.65 -7.49
CA LEU A 44 10.37 -2.53 -8.08
C LEU A 44 9.54 -1.65 -7.16
N ILE A 45 9.43 -0.37 -7.51
CA ILE A 45 8.73 0.62 -6.71
C ILE A 45 7.26 0.67 -7.12
N ILE A 46 6.38 0.43 -6.16
CA ILE A 46 4.93 0.36 -6.35
C ILE A 46 4.27 1.39 -5.42
N ARG A 47 3.35 2.17 -5.98
CA ARG A 47 2.45 3.02 -5.20
C ARG A 47 1.20 2.23 -4.80
N VAL A 48 0.78 2.39 -3.55
CA VAL A 48 -0.42 1.75 -3.00
C VAL A 48 -1.27 2.82 -2.35
N HIS A 49 -2.57 2.84 -2.66
CA HIS A 49 -3.55 3.71 -2.05
C HIS A 49 -4.51 2.85 -1.21
N ALA A 50 -4.61 3.18 0.08
CA ALA A 50 -5.55 2.59 1.01
C ALA A 50 -6.56 3.66 1.44
N ALA A 51 -7.83 3.28 1.60
CA ALA A 51 -8.89 4.19 2.02
C ALA A 51 -9.69 3.61 3.19
N GLY A 52 -10.36 4.48 3.94
CA GLY A 52 -11.24 4.07 5.04
C GLY A 52 -10.52 3.26 6.10
N ASP A 53 -11.07 2.09 6.44
CA ASP A 53 -10.57 1.21 7.50
C ASP A 53 -9.11 0.80 7.30
N HIS A 54 -8.68 0.59 6.05
CA HIS A 54 -7.29 0.28 5.74
C HIS A 54 -6.35 1.45 6.09
N ALA A 55 -6.75 2.68 5.78
CA ALA A 55 -5.98 3.86 6.14
C ALA A 55 -5.96 4.08 7.68
N ALA A 56 -7.09 3.82 8.35
CA ALA A 56 -7.15 3.87 9.81
C ALA A 56 -6.22 2.83 10.45
N TYR A 57 -6.27 1.59 9.97
CA TYR A 57 -5.39 0.49 10.40
C TYR A 57 -3.91 0.84 10.24
N LEU A 58 -3.50 1.36 9.08
CA LEU A 58 -2.10 1.76 8.85
C LEU A 58 -1.62 2.86 9.82
N ARG A 59 -2.51 3.80 10.16
CA ARG A 59 -2.20 4.86 11.12
C ARG A 59 -2.04 4.29 12.52
N GLU A 60 -2.93 3.40 12.94
CA GLU A 60 -2.87 2.76 14.25
C GLU A 60 -1.64 1.86 14.41
N GLN A 61 -1.32 1.05 13.40
CA GLN A 61 -0.23 0.09 13.45
C GLN A 61 1.17 0.68 13.18
N GLY A 62 1.24 1.96 12.81
CA GLY A 62 2.50 2.63 12.49
C GLY A 62 3.12 2.14 11.18
N ALA A 63 2.54 2.58 10.05
CA ALA A 63 3.06 2.36 8.70
C ALA A 63 4.32 3.22 8.40
N LEU A 64 5.41 2.93 9.09
CA LEU A 64 6.68 3.66 8.99
C LEU A 64 7.65 3.02 7.97
N GLN A 65 8.61 3.81 7.49
CA GLN A 65 9.70 3.36 6.64
C GLN A 65 10.37 2.08 7.19
N GLY A 66 10.71 1.15 6.30
CA GLY A 66 11.36 -0.11 6.63
C GLY A 66 10.41 -1.20 7.12
N ARG A 67 9.12 -0.90 7.35
CA ARG A 67 8.11 -1.92 7.68
C ARG A 67 7.82 -2.77 6.48
N ARG A 68 7.64 -4.07 6.72
CA ARG A 68 7.19 -5.04 5.72
C ARG A 68 5.67 -5.03 5.66
N LEU A 69 5.12 -5.23 4.47
CA LEU A 69 3.68 -5.38 4.27
C LEU A 69 3.36 -6.35 3.14
N ILE A 70 2.10 -6.78 3.14
CA ILE A 70 1.45 -7.47 2.03
C ILE A 70 0.23 -6.65 1.64
N VAL A 71 0.02 -6.47 0.34
CA VAL A 71 -1.17 -5.84 -0.23
C VAL A 71 -1.74 -6.70 -1.34
N HIS A 72 -3.06 -6.77 -1.38
CA HIS A 72 -3.83 -7.28 -2.49
C HIS A 72 -4.85 -6.22 -2.90
N GLY A 73 -5.07 -6.06 -4.20
CA GLY A 73 -6.03 -5.09 -4.68
C GLY A 73 -6.06 -4.95 -6.19
N ILE A 74 -6.65 -3.85 -6.66
CA ILE A 74 -6.85 -3.56 -8.07
C ILE A 74 -5.80 -2.57 -8.56
N ILE A 75 -5.22 -2.84 -9.73
CA ILE A 75 -4.38 -1.87 -10.44
C ILE A 75 -5.29 -0.81 -11.04
N HIS A 76 -5.13 0.43 -10.59
CA HIS A 76 -5.82 1.59 -11.10
C HIS A 76 -4.83 2.48 -11.85
N LYS A 77 -5.24 2.99 -13.02
CA LYS A 77 -4.50 4.01 -13.75
C LYS A 77 -5.18 5.35 -13.50
N GLU A 78 -4.41 6.35 -13.07
CA GLU A 78 -4.95 7.71 -12.96
C GLU A 78 -5.27 8.27 -14.36
N GLU A 79 -6.46 8.84 -14.54
CA GLU A 79 -6.91 9.32 -15.86
C GLU A 79 -6.05 10.47 -16.42
N HIS A 80 -5.32 11.17 -15.55
CA HIS A 80 -4.52 12.36 -15.90
C HIS A 80 -3.03 12.22 -15.55
N ALA A 81 -2.59 11.04 -15.09
CA ALA A 81 -1.18 10.75 -14.84
C ALA A 81 -0.78 9.47 -15.58
N ASP A 82 0.43 9.44 -16.13
CA ASP A 82 1.04 8.20 -16.65
C ASP A 82 1.56 7.32 -15.49
N GLU A 83 0.75 7.19 -14.45
CA GLU A 83 1.06 6.45 -13.24
C GLU A 83 -0.07 5.44 -12.95
N ALA A 84 0.34 4.23 -12.57
CA ALA A 84 -0.55 3.20 -12.08
C ALA A 84 -0.21 2.88 -10.63
N TYR A 85 -1.23 2.61 -9.82
CA TYR A 85 -1.09 2.25 -8.41
C TYR A 85 -2.05 1.12 -8.06
N ILE A 86 -1.79 0.47 -6.92
CA ILE A 86 -2.70 -0.52 -6.36
C ILE A 86 -3.68 0.19 -5.44
N LEU A 87 -4.98 0.12 -5.73
CA LEU A 87 -6.04 0.37 -4.77
C LEU A 87 -6.16 -0.86 -3.86
N ALA A 88 -5.83 -0.71 -2.58
CA ALA A 88 -5.80 -1.82 -1.64
C ALA A 88 -7.22 -2.28 -1.25
N ASP A 89 -7.51 -3.55 -1.53
CA ASP A 89 -8.72 -4.24 -1.09
C ASP A 89 -8.45 -5.01 0.21
N GLU A 90 -7.24 -5.55 0.35
CA GLU A 90 -6.78 -6.26 1.54
C GLU A 90 -5.33 -5.88 1.82
N MET A 91 -4.99 -5.68 3.10
CA MET A 91 -3.60 -5.44 3.47
C MET A 91 -3.27 -5.90 4.88
N ALA A 92 -1.98 -6.18 5.08
CA ALA A 92 -1.43 -6.44 6.40
C ALA A 92 -0.05 -5.80 6.53
N LEU A 93 0.14 -4.99 7.57
CA LEU A 93 1.47 -4.63 8.03
C LEU A 93 2.04 -5.85 8.76
N HIS A 94 3.22 -6.28 8.33
CA HIS A 94 3.90 -7.37 9.00
C HIS A 94 4.31 -6.92 10.39
N THR A 95 3.59 -7.39 11.40
CA THR A 95 3.95 -7.32 12.81
C THR A 95 5.06 -8.32 13.04
N SER A 96 6.28 -7.98 12.59
CA SER A 96 7.45 -8.72 13.05
C SER A 96 7.47 -8.59 14.56
N VAL A 97 7.36 -9.71 15.28
CA VAL A 97 7.78 -9.85 16.68
C VAL A 97 9.27 -9.47 16.68
N LYS A 98 9.55 -8.18 16.84
CA LYS A 98 10.86 -7.74 17.31
C LYS A 98 10.87 -8.13 18.78
N ASP A 99 11.85 -8.94 19.15
CA ASP A 99 12.14 -9.46 20.49
C ASP A 99 11.54 -10.83 20.79
N THR A 100 12.14 -11.87 20.20
CA THR A 100 12.49 -13.14 20.89
C THR A 100 13.30 -14.02 19.94
N LEU A 101 14.48 -13.55 19.54
CA LEU A 101 15.58 -14.47 19.25
C LEU A 101 16.46 -14.48 20.49
N PRO A 102 16.72 -15.64 21.12
CA PRO A 102 17.60 -15.73 22.29
C PRO A 102 19.05 -15.36 21.97
#